data_AF-A0ABD5Y9A5-F1
#
_entry.id   AF-A0ABD5Y9A5-F1
#
_cell.length_a   1.000
_cell.length_b   1.000
_cell.length_c   1.000
_cell.angle_alpha   90.00
_cell.angle_beta   90.00
_cell.angle_gamma   90.00
#
_symmetry.space_group_name_H-M   'P 1'
#
loop_
_entity.id
_entity.type
_entity.pdbx_description
1 polymer ?
#
loop_
_entity_poly.entity_id
_entity_poly.type
_entity_poly.pdbx_seq_one_letter_code
_entity_poly.pdbx_strand_id
1 'polypeptide(L)'
;MRRTVLAFAVAASLVLAGCTTGQPSTESTVPSLTPSPAPSPSPQQSADSPTPTATKTPGSVPSTALPTQTQSTPTSEPTSVEYVVRAGDIPDEFASVEVTFRVVFVDELRDLGPCYPDVFSGPYKPTLTPLPTPTGECHESQSVTVDVTEVSGERSLGNFSAPGSTSGHALIATEVEATHTNGTAVTTIYGTGGAELIRSDERPSGPYGVEIGFDPAPDGRDYDYWFLHEEYDISG
;
A
#
# COMPACT_ATOMS: atom_id res chain seq x y z
N MET A 1 25.40 -38.90 -33.79
CA MET A 1 24.34 -39.77 -33.23
C MET A 1 23.02 -39.02 -33.38
N ARG A 2 22.27 -39.22 -34.48
CA ARG A 2 20.94 -39.89 -34.55
C ARG A 2 20.00 -39.48 -33.39
N ARG A 3 19.17 -38.44 -33.59
CA ARG A 3 17.74 -38.48 -33.99
C ARG A 3 16.81 -39.07 -32.92
N THR A 4 15.98 -38.22 -32.29
CA THR A 4 14.55 -38.51 -32.11
C THR A 4 13.74 -37.20 -32.05
N VAL A 5 13.06 -36.90 -33.14
CA VAL A 5 11.96 -35.93 -33.23
C VAL A 5 10.70 -36.73 -32.96
N LEU A 6 9.84 -36.29 -32.03
CA LEU A 6 8.51 -36.87 -31.86
C LEU A 6 7.49 -35.74 -32.00
N ALA A 7 6.91 -35.69 -33.19
CA ALA A 7 5.73 -34.92 -33.53
C ALA A 7 4.50 -35.75 -33.13
N PHE A 8 3.55 -35.16 -32.41
CA PHE A 8 2.18 -35.65 -32.34
C PHE A 8 1.24 -34.59 -32.90
N ALA A 9 0.35 -35.06 -33.75
CA ALA A 9 -0.49 -34.29 -34.63
C ALA A 9 -1.97 -34.59 -34.32
N VAL A 10 -2.80 -33.54 -34.38
CA VAL A 10 -4.20 -33.50 -34.86
C VAL A 10 -5.33 -34.07 -33.99
N ALA A 11 -6.25 -33.18 -33.59
CA ALA A 11 -7.70 -33.16 -33.94
C ALA A 11 -8.34 -31.93 -33.24
N ALA A 12 -8.78 -30.84 -33.89
CA ALA A 12 -9.89 -30.66 -34.84
C ALA A 12 -11.31 -30.86 -34.26
N SER A 13 -11.94 -29.72 -33.95
CA SER A 13 -13.36 -29.37 -34.17
C SER A 13 -14.46 -29.85 -33.20
N LEU A 14 -15.06 -28.89 -32.49
CA LEU A 14 -16.52 -28.84 -32.30
C LEU A 14 -17.03 -27.40 -32.27
N VAL A 15 -17.83 -27.08 -33.28
CA VAL A 15 -18.61 -25.86 -33.47
C VAL A 15 -19.94 -26.05 -32.75
N LEU A 16 -20.34 -25.10 -31.90
CA LEU A 16 -21.74 -24.90 -31.51
C LEU A 16 -22.05 -23.40 -31.52
N ALA A 17 -22.72 -22.97 -32.58
CA ALA A 17 -23.45 -21.72 -32.67
C ALA A 17 -24.83 -21.90 -32.01
N GLY A 18 -25.31 -20.86 -31.31
CA GLY A 18 -26.66 -20.84 -30.76
C GLY A 18 -27.02 -19.48 -30.15
N CYS A 19 -27.83 -18.73 -30.87
CA CYS A 19 -28.32 -17.38 -30.56
C CYS A 19 -29.47 -17.36 -29.52
N THR A 20 -29.71 -16.19 -28.93
CA THR A 20 -30.99 -15.40 -28.92
C THR A 20 -31.44 -14.84 -27.57
N THR A 21 -31.92 -13.57 -27.63
CA THR A 21 -32.95 -12.89 -26.78
C THR A 21 -32.61 -12.64 -25.30
N GLY A 22 -32.87 -11.50 -24.66
CA GLY A 22 -33.66 -10.30 -24.96
C GLY A 22 -33.84 -9.49 -23.65
N GLN A 23 -33.91 -8.16 -23.78
CA GLN A 23 -34.33 -7.10 -22.81
C GLN A 23 -35.46 -7.52 -21.83
N PRO A 24 -35.73 -6.85 -20.66
CA PRO A 24 -35.53 -5.42 -20.43
C PRO A 24 -35.15 -4.93 -19.02
N SER A 25 -34.94 -3.61 -18.99
CA SER A 25 -34.80 -2.67 -17.87
C SER A 25 -35.70 -2.96 -16.67
N THR A 26 -35.15 -2.77 -15.46
CA THR A 26 -35.91 -2.28 -14.32
C THR A 26 -35.26 -1.02 -13.78
N GLU A 27 -35.91 0.09 -14.13
CA GLU A 27 -35.86 1.38 -13.49
C GLU A 27 -36.24 1.22 -12.01
N SER A 28 -35.31 1.49 -11.09
CA SER A 28 -35.62 1.64 -9.67
C SER A 28 -35.37 3.07 -9.25
N THR A 29 -36.49 3.78 -9.15
CA THR A 29 -36.68 5.09 -8.55
C THR A 29 -36.16 5.14 -7.10
N VAL A 30 -35.18 6.03 -6.91
CA VAL A 30 -34.90 6.96 -5.80
C VAL A 30 -35.82 6.89 -4.56
N PRO A 31 -35.25 7.02 -3.34
CA PRO A 31 -35.57 8.24 -2.61
C PRO A 31 -34.33 9.03 -2.18
N SER A 32 -34.44 10.33 -2.44
CA SER A 32 -33.57 11.42 -2.03
C SER A 32 -33.54 11.48 -0.51
N LEU A 33 -32.36 11.34 0.11
CA LEU A 33 -32.15 11.70 1.50
C LEU A 33 -31.40 13.02 1.52
N THR A 34 -32.18 14.08 1.71
CA THR A 34 -31.76 15.43 2.08
C THR A 34 -30.75 15.38 3.23
N PRO A 35 -29.53 15.91 3.09
CA PRO A 35 -28.66 16.13 4.24
C PRO A 35 -29.22 17.28 5.08
N SER A 36 -29.57 16.96 6.33
CA SER A 36 -29.95 17.91 7.37
C SER A 36 -28.71 18.73 7.78
N PRO A 37 -28.73 20.07 7.73
CA PRO A 37 -27.61 20.87 8.20
C PRO A 37 -27.59 20.91 9.74
N ALA A 38 -26.52 20.38 10.33
CA ALA A 38 -26.25 20.55 11.76
C ALA A 38 -25.77 22.00 12.05
N PRO A 39 -26.18 22.59 13.19
CA PRO A 39 -26.08 24.02 13.44
C PRO A 39 -24.65 24.50 13.73
N SER A 40 -24.40 25.71 13.23
CA SER A 40 -23.26 26.58 13.55
C SER A 40 -23.32 27.07 15.01
N PRO A 41 -22.20 27.05 15.76
CA PRO A 41 -22.05 27.87 16.94
C PRO A 41 -21.11 29.08 16.69
N SER A 42 -21.67 30.26 16.89
CA SER A 42 -20.98 31.52 17.22
C SER A 42 -21.95 32.37 18.04
N PRO A 43 -21.53 33.35 18.85
CA PRO A 43 -20.26 33.58 19.55
C PRO A 43 -20.48 33.68 21.08
N GLN A 44 -19.44 33.56 21.90
CA GLN A 44 -19.53 34.00 23.30
C GLN A 44 -18.44 35.02 23.62
N GLN A 45 -18.86 36.30 23.58
CA GLN A 45 -18.20 37.39 24.27
C GLN A 45 -18.29 37.15 25.78
N SER A 46 -17.18 37.36 26.49
CA SER A 46 -17.20 37.84 27.86
C SER A 46 -16.02 38.79 28.02
N ALA A 47 -16.37 40.06 28.23
CA ALA A 47 -15.50 41.05 28.83
C ALA A 47 -15.22 40.64 30.28
N ASP A 48 -13.99 40.83 30.77
CA ASP A 48 -13.74 41.93 31.70
C ASP A 48 -12.26 42.08 32.04
N SER A 49 -11.90 43.34 32.23
CA SER A 49 -10.60 43.84 32.63
C SER A 49 -10.35 43.58 34.13
N PRO A 50 -9.10 43.33 34.54
CA PRO A 50 -8.60 44.20 35.60
C PRO A 50 -7.19 44.73 35.34
N THR A 51 -7.08 46.05 35.53
CA THR A 51 -5.86 46.83 35.70
C THR A 51 -4.99 46.30 36.85
N PRO A 52 -3.70 45.98 36.64
CA PRO A 52 -2.75 45.91 37.73
C PRO A 52 -2.12 47.28 38.01
N THR A 53 -2.34 47.74 39.23
CA THR A 53 -1.70 48.88 39.89
C THR A 53 -0.18 48.78 39.86
N ALA A 54 0.48 49.85 39.43
CA ALA A 54 1.93 49.99 39.48
C ALA A 54 2.41 50.18 40.93
N THR A 55 3.17 49.21 41.44
CA THR A 55 4.01 49.37 42.65
C THR A 55 5.46 49.53 42.20
N LYS A 56 6.06 50.69 42.50
CA LYS A 56 7.49 50.95 42.27
C LYS A 56 8.33 50.20 43.32
N THR A 57 9.10 49.23 42.87
CA THR A 57 10.23 48.66 43.62
C THR A 57 11.54 49.23 43.05
N PRO A 58 12.42 49.84 43.85
CA PRO A 58 13.74 50.26 43.38
C PRO A 58 14.76 49.12 43.55
N GLY A 59 15.45 48.80 42.46
CA GLY A 59 16.67 47.99 42.47
C GLY A 59 16.60 46.75 41.57
N SER A 60 16.88 46.91 40.28
CA SER A 60 17.25 45.77 39.41
C SER A 60 18.46 46.18 38.57
N VAL A 61 19.53 45.43 38.80
CA VAL A 61 20.78 45.38 38.02
C VAL A 61 20.42 45.06 36.56
N PRO A 62 21.08 45.64 35.55
CA PRO A 62 20.79 45.32 34.15
C PRO A 62 21.08 43.83 33.90
N SER A 63 20.02 43.05 33.68
CA SER A 63 20.12 41.68 33.19
C SER A 63 20.56 41.77 31.74
N THR A 64 21.80 41.40 31.45
CA THR A 64 22.31 41.22 30.10
C THR A 64 21.47 40.13 29.43
N ALA A 65 20.57 40.54 28.53
CA ALA A 65 19.82 39.61 27.69
C ALA A 65 20.83 38.83 26.83
N LEU A 66 21.02 37.56 27.16
CA LEU A 66 21.75 36.64 26.31
C LEU A 66 20.94 36.50 25.01
N PRO A 67 21.54 36.65 23.82
CA PRO A 67 20.82 36.42 22.59
C PRO A 67 20.36 34.96 22.58
N THR A 68 19.04 34.75 22.55
CA THR A 68 18.44 33.47 22.20
C THR A 68 18.90 33.15 20.79
N GLN A 69 19.93 32.30 20.67
CA GLN A 69 20.29 31.73 19.39
C GLN A 69 19.13 30.83 18.98
N THR A 70 18.38 31.26 17.97
CA THR A 70 17.48 30.40 17.24
C THR A 70 18.35 29.33 16.58
N GLN A 71 18.52 28.19 17.26
CA GLN A 71 19.19 27.04 16.70
C GLN A 71 18.32 26.54 15.56
N SER A 72 18.72 26.82 14.33
CA SER A 72 18.12 26.21 13.15
C SER A 72 18.36 24.71 13.28
N THR A 73 17.30 23.94 13.55
CA THR A 73 17.36 22.49 13.46
C THR A 73 17.81 22.16 12.03
N PRO A 74 18.87 21.37 11.82
CA PRO A 74 19.24 20.96 10.47
C PRO A 74 18.06 20.20 9.88
N THR A 75 17.47 20.75 8.81
CA THR A 75 16.47 20.04 8.02
C THR A 75 17.20 18.92 7.29
N SER A 76 17.00 17.68 7.73
CA SER A 76 17.52 16.52 7.01
C SER A 76 17.00 16.53 5.57
N GLU A 77 17.90 16.28 4.60
CA GLU A 77 17.52 16.18 3.19
C GLU A 77 16.53 15.03 2.97
N PRO A 78 15.53 15.19 2.07
CA PRO A 78 14.57 14.15 1.78
C PRO A 78 15.27 12.89 1.27
N THR A 79 14.76 11.73 1.66
CA THR A 79 15.27 10.44 1.18
C THR A 79 14.36 9.88 0.10
N SER A 80 14.89 9.00 -0.76
CA SER A 80 14.13 8.35 -1.81
C SER A 80 14.49 6.88 -1.97
N VAL A 81 13.49 6.07 -2.29
CA VAL A 81 13.62 4.66 -2.66
C VAL A 81 12.95 4.41 -4.01
N GLU A 82 13.52 3.50 -4.79
CA GLU A 82 12.90 2.96 -6.00
C GLU A 82 12.56 1.49 -5.75
N TYR A 83 11.36 1.06 -6.13
CA TYR A 83 11.01 -0.37 -6.13
C TYR A 83 10.96 -0.88 -7.56
N VAL A 84 11.59 -2.03 -7.80
CA VAL A 84 11.65 -2.69 -9.09
C VAL A 84 11.01 -4.06 -8.94
N VAL A 85 9.87 -4.24 -9.60
CA VAL A 85 9.13 -5.50 -9.57
C VAL A 85 9.48 -6.37 -10.77
N ARG A 86 9.49 -7.68 -10.56
CA ARG A 86 9.52 -8.67 -11.65
C ARG A 86 8.49 -9.76 -11.41
N ALA A 87 8.05 -10.40 -12.48
CA ALA A 87 7.23 -11.60 -12.39
C ALA A 87 8.10 -12.79 -11.95
N GLY A 88 7.63 -13.53 -10.95
CA GLY A 88 8.11 -14.86 -10.58
C GLY A 88 7.27 -15.93 -11.27
N ASP A 89 7.02 -17.04 -10.58
CA ASP A 89 6.13 -18.09 -11.06
C ASP A 89 4.67 -17.58 -11.08
N ILE A 90 4.02 -17.62 -12.25
CA ILE A 90 2.62 -17.27 -12.43
C ILE A 90 1.92 -18.43 -13.15
N PRO A 91 0.78 -18.92 -12.64
CA PRO A 91 0.05 -20.01 -13.29
C PRO A 91 -0.40 -19.62 -14.70
N ASP A 92 -0.15 -20.51 -15.67
CA ASP A 92 -0.46 -20.30 -17.10
C ASP A 92 -1.98 -20.09 -17.35
N GLU A 93 -2.83 -20.50 -16.42
CA GLU A 93 -4.27 -20.28 -16.48
C GLU A 93 -4.69 -18.83 -16.21
N PHE A 94 -3.80 -17.95 -15.73
CA PHE A 94 -4.06 -16.53 -15.55
C PHE A 94 -3.86 -15.78 -16.88
N ALA A 95 -4.88 -15.02 -17.27
CA ALA A 95 -4.79 -14.07 -18.38
C ALA A 95 -4.25 -12.71 -17.94
N SER A 96 -4.54 -12.30 -16.70
CA SER A 96 -4.04 -11.06 -16.11
C SER A 96 -3.95 -11.17 -14.60
N VAL A 97 -3.00 -10.43 -14.02
CA VAL A 97 -2.84 -10.30 -12.57
C VAL A 97 -2.50 -8.85 -12.25
N GLU A 98 -3.49 -8.08 -11.82
CA GLU A 98 -3.31 -6.69 -11.40
C GLU A 98 -2.97 -6.63 -9.91
N VAL A 99 -1.80 -6.07 -9.58
CA VAL A 99 -1.38 -5.80 -8.20
C VAL A 99 -1.24 -4.30 -8.01
N THR A 100 -1.97 -3.77 -7.02
CA THR A 100 -1.86 -2.37 -6.60
C THR A 100 -0.88 -2.27 -5.44
N PHE A 101 0.19 -1.51 -5.64
CA PHE A 101 1.24 -1.27 -4.67
C PHE A 101 1.13 0.10 -4.01
N ARG A 102 1.66 0.22 -2.79
CA ARG A 102 1.92 1.48 -2.08
C ARG A 102 3.20 1.35 -1.27
N VAL A 103 3.96 2.44 -1.13
CA VAL A 103 5.12 2.50 -0.23
C VAL A 103 4.74 3.19 1.06
N VAL A 104 5.13 2.59 2.19
CA VAL A 104 5.04 3.20 3.52
C VAL A 104 6.44 3.53 4.00
N PHE A 105 6.57 4.70 4.59
CA PHE A 105 7.77 5.21 5.23
C PHE A 105 7.47 5.51 6.69
N VAL A 106 8.41 5.18 7.57
CA VAL A 106 8.28 5.42 9.01
C VAL A 106 9.52 6.07 9.58
N ASP A 107 9.30 7.00 10.52
CA ASP A 107 10.40 7.61 11.27
C ASP A 107 11.19 6.58 12.09
N GLU A 108 10.53 5.56 12.62
CA GLU A 108 11.15 4.45 13.35
C GLU A 108 10.74 3.10 12.74
N LEU A 109 11.70 2.25 12.39
CA LEU A 109 11.44 0.94 11.76
C LEU A 109 10.40 0.08 12.51
N ARG A 110 10.35 0.17 13.85
CA ARG A 110 9.37 -0.54 14.69
C ARG A 110 7.91 -0.12 14.44
N ASP A 111 7.70 1.04 13.83
CA ASP A 111 6.39 1.59 13.54
C ASP A 111 5.78 1.07 12.22
N LEU A 112 6.50 0.28 11.40
CA LEU A 112 5.96 -0.30 10.16
C LEU A 112 4.65 -1.08 10.37
N GLY A 113 4.56 -1.88 11.45
CA GLY A 113 3.33 -2.60 11.80
C GLY A 113 2.19 -1.66 12.25
N PRO A 114 2.42 -0.81 13.27
CA PRO A 114 1.46 0.22 13.70
C PRO A 114 0.96 1.17 12.61
N CYS A 115 1.84 1.58 11.70
CA CYS A 115 1.52 2.49 10.59
C CYS A 115 0.69 1.82 9.50
N TYR A 116 0.61 0.49 9.49
CA TYR A 116 -0.20 -0.23 8.53
C TYR A 116 -0.85 -1.47 9.16
N PRO A 117 -1.93 -1.29 9.95
CA PRO A 117 -2.59 -2.39 10.67
C PRO A 117 -3.36 -3.34 9.75
N ASP A 118 -3.67 -2.88 8.52
CA ASP A 118 -4.45 -3.61 7.52
C ASP A 118 -3.63 -4.70 6.80
N VAL A 119 -2.32 -4.81 7.09
CA VAL A 119 -1.49 -5.95 6.65
C VAL A 119 -1.96 -7.29 7.21
N PHE A 120 -2.84 -7.25 8.21
CA PHE A 120 -3.40 -8.43 8.83
C PHE A 120 -4.86 -8.70 8.38
N SER A 121 -5.44 -8.04 7.38
CA SER A 121 -6.84 -8.30 7.00
C SER A 121 -7.04 -9.61 6.20
N GLY A 122 -8.29 -10.09 6.16
CA GLY A 122 -8.70 -11.35 5.52
C GLY A 122 -9.38 -12.34 6.48
N PRO A 123 -10.05 -13.39 5.97
CA PRO A 123 -10.75 -14.39 6.80
C PRO A 123 -9.80 -15.22 7.69
N TYR A 124 -8.50 -15.18 7.43
CA TYR A 124 -7.46 -15.95 8.13
C TYR A 124 -6.60 -15.11 9.09
N LYS A 125 -7.10 -13.94 9.52
CA LYS A 125 -6.42 -13.02 10.44
C LYS A 125 -6.18 -13.65 11.82
N PRO A 126 -4.94 -13.63 12.37
CA PRO A 126 -4.74 -13.93 13.79
C PRO A 126 -5.50 -12.89 14.63
N THR A 127 -6.14 -13.29 15.73
CA THR A 127 -6.84 -12.37 16.63
C THR A 127 -5.90 -11.23 17.01
N LEU A 128 -6.18 -10.00 16.55
CA LEU A 128 -5.27 -8.88 16.75
C LEU A 128 -5.09 -8.62 18.24
N THR A 129 -3.88 -8.85 18.72
CA THR A 129 -3.41 -8.08 19.87
C THR A 129 -3.43 -6.63 19.45
N PRO A 130 -3.97 -5.70 20.27
CA PRO A 130 -3.94 -4.28 19.94
C PRO A 130 -2.53 -3.85 19.54
N LEU A 131 -2.40 -3.29 18.34
CA LEU A 131 -1.11 -2.75 17.88
C LEU A 131 -0.80 -1.49 18.71
N PRO A 132 0.47 -1.28 19.11
CA PRO A 132 0.86 -0.07 19.80
C PRO A 132 0.63 1.15 18.89
N THR A 133 0.47 2.33 19.48
CA THR A 133 0.51 3.58 18.72
C THR A 133 1.92 3.78 18.15
N PRO A 134 2.06 4.18 16.87
CA PRO A 134 3.37 4.51 16.31
C PRO A 134 4.03 5.62 17.14
N THR A 135 5.36 5.54 17.32
CA THR A 135 6.12 6.55 18.06
C THR A 135 6.39 7.78 17.20
N GLY A 136 6.65 7.57 15.91
CA GLY A 136 6.91 8.62 14.93
C GLY A 136 5.79 8.79 13.90
N GLU A 137 6.08 9.57 12.85
CA GLU A 137 5.15 9.79 11.76
C GLU A 137 5.17 8.63 10.76
N CYS A 138 4.00 8.37 10.17
CA CYS A 138 3.79 7.44 9.08
C CYS A 138 3.57 8.25 7.80
N HIS A 139 4.30 7.92 6.73
CA HIS A 139 4.12 8.56 5.42
C HIS A 139 3.81 7.52 4.37
N GLU A 140 2.85 7.83 3.50
CA GLU A 140 2.39 6.94 2.44
C GLU A 140 2.61 7.56 1.06
N SER A 141 2.99 6.73 0.09
CA SER A 141 3.03 7.13 -1.30
C SER A 141 1.65 7.11 -1.95
N GLN A 142 1.58 7.62 -3.19
CA GLN A 142 0.50 7.29 -4.10
C GLN A 142 0.54 5.79 -4.47
N SER A 143 -0.62 5.23 -4.79
CA SER A 143 -0.72 3.84 -5.25
C SER A 143 -0.31 3.69 -6.71
N VAL A 144 0.27 2.53 -7.06
CA VAL A 144 0.69 2.16 -8.42
C VAL A 144 0.18 0.77 -8.74
N THR A 145 -0.59 0.62 -9.82
CA THR A 145 -1.11 -0.68 -10.26
C THR A 145 -0.28 -1.23 -11.42
N VAL A 146 0.04 -2.52 -11.34
CA VAL A 146 0.84 -3.25 -12.32
C VAL A 146 0.14 -4.55 -12.67
N ASP A 147 -0.06 -4.82 -13.96
CA ASP A 147 -0.32 -6.17 -14.42
C ASP A 147 1.01 -6.93 -14.45
N VAL A 148 1.16 -7.90 -13.55
CA VAL A 148 2.39 -8.67 -13.37
C VAL A 148 2.59 -9.68 -14.51
N THR A 149 1.51 -10.12 -15.15
CA THR A 149 1.60 -11.03 -16.32
C THR A 149 2.21 -10.36 -17.55
N GLU A 150 2.12 -9.03 -17.63
CA GLU A 150 2.72 -8.24 -18.71
C GLU A 150 4.17 -7.81 -18.41
N VAL A 151 4.70 -8.10 -17.22
CA VAL A 151 6.07 -7.72 -16.85
C VAL A 151 7.07 -8.70 -17.47
N SER A 152 7.77 -8.24 -18.51
CA SER A 152 8.87 -8.98 -19.12
C SER A 152 10.21 -8.51 -18.56
N GLY A 153 10.68 -9.18 -17.50
CA GLY A 153 11.91 -8.82 -16.79
C GLY A 153 11.64 -7.91 -15.60
N GLU A 154 12.36 -6.79 -15.51
CA GLU A 154 12.26 -5.84 -14.40
C GLU A 154 11.41 -4.62 -14.79
N ARG A 155 10.55 -4.17 -13.88
CA ARG A 155 9.72 -2.97 -14.03
C ARG A 155 9.85 -2.08 -12.81
N SER A 156 10.35 -0.86 -13.01
CA SER A 156 10.35 0.17 -11.98
C SER A 156 8.91 0.63 -11.67
N LEU A 157 8.60 0.77 -10.38
CA LEU A 157 7.38 1.40 -9.87
C LEU A 157 7.54 2.94 -9.73
N GLY A 158 8.73 3.46 -10.02
CA GLY A 158 9.09 4.86 -9.86
C GLY A 158 9.86 5.14 -8.56
N ASN A 159 10.21 6.41 -8.39
CA ASN A 159 10.89 6.90 -7.19
C ASN A 159 9.88 7.44 -6.18
N PHE A 160 10.01 7.00 -4.93
CA PHE A 160 9.16 7.40 -3.82
C PHE A 160 10.01 8.16 -2.80
N SER A 161 9.60 9.40 -2.50
CA SER A 161 10.34 10.28 -1.59
C SER A 161 9.65 10.41 -0.23
N ALA A 162 10.45 10.52 0.82
CA ALA A 162 10.00 10.71 2.19
C ALA A 162 10.84 11.78 2.91
N PRO A 163 10.37 12.31 4.04
CA PRO A 163 11.18 13.18 4.89
C PRO A 163 12.53 12.52 5.26
N GLY A 164 13.56 13.34 5.41
CA GLY A 164 14.90 12.84 5.78
C GLY A 164 14.98 12.21 7.17
N SER A 165 13.94 12.35 8.01
CA SER A 165 13.82 11.70 9.32
C SER A 165 13.50 10.21 9.24
N THR A 166 12.94 9.76 8.12
CA THR A 166 12.52 8.38 7.91
C THR A 166 13.70 7.40 8.05
N SER A 167 13.48 6.35 8.85
CA SER A 167 14.45 5.27 9.07
C SER A 167 14.02 3.92 8.52
N GLY A 168 12.74 3.72 8.22
CA GLY A 168 12.22 2.47 7.69
C GLY A 168 11.26 2.69 6.52
N HIS A 169 11.12 1.65 5.70
CA HIS A 169 10.20 1.64 4.57
C HIS A 169 9.75 0.22 4.23
N ALA A 170 8.61 0.12 3.55
CA ALA A 170 8.11 -1.13 3.02
C ALA A 170 7.29 -0.92 1.76
N LEU A 171 7.33 -1.89 0.85
CA LEU A 171 6.38 -2.01 -0.24
C LEU A 171 5.19 -2.82 0.25
N ILE A 172 4.00 -2.38 -0.12
CA ILE A 172 2.75 -2.98 0.28
C ILE A 172 1.93 -3.31 -0.95
N ALA A 173 1.57 -4.58 -1.13
CA ALA A 173 0.54 -4.98 -2.08
C ALA A 173 -0.84 -4.79 -1.42
N THR A 174 -1.55 -3.72 -1.78
CA THR A 174 -2.83 -3.35 -1.13
C THR A 174 -4.04 -4.07 -1.73
N GLU A 175 -3.93 -4.51 -2.99
CA GLU A 175 -4.99 -5.15 -3.74
C GLU A 175 -4.37 -6.05 -4.79
N VAL A 176 -4.94 -7.24 -4.98
CA VAL A 176 -4.51 -8.23 -5.97
C VAL A 176 -5.74 -8.82 -6.61
N GLU A 177 -5.89 -8.59 -7.91
CA GLU A 177 -6.96 -9.10 -8.74
C GLU A 177 -6.37 -9.97 -9.84
N ALA A 178 -6.91 -11.18 -10.02
CA ALA A 178 -6.49 -12.06 -11.11
C ALA A 178 -7.69 -12.51 -11.92
N THR A 179 -7.48 -12.68 -13.22
CA THR A 179 -8.48 -13.17 -14.16
C THR A 179 -7.93 -14.38 -14.89
N HIS A 180 -8.72 -15.45 -14.95
CA HIS A 180 -8.39 -16.63 -15.74
C HIS A 180 -8.46 -16.35 -17.25
N THR A 181 -7.76 -17.15 -18.05
CA THR A 181 -7.82 -17.12 -19.52
C THR A 181 -9.22 -17.31 -20.12
N ASN A 182 -10.16 -17.89 -19.37
CA ASN A 182 -11.56 -18.00 -19.74
C ASN A 182 -12.40 -16.73 -19.41
N GLY A 183 -11.77 -15.69 -18.87
CA GLY A 183 -12.40 -14.41 -18.48
C GLY A 183 -13.07 -14.41 -17.11
N THR A 184 -12.97 -15.49 -16.33
CA THR A 184 -13.53 -15.54 -14.96
C THR A 184 -12.56 -14.97 -13.94
N ALA A 185 -13.07 -14.17 -13.00
CA ALA A 185 -12.27 -13.66 -11.90
C ALA A 185 -11.83 -14.80 -10.96
N VAL A 186 -10.59 -14.76 -10.50
CA VAL A 186 -10.09 -15.61 -9.43
C VAL A 186 -10.69 -15.09 -8.13
N THR A 187 -11.46 -15.91 -7.42
CA THR A 187 -12.25 -15.44 -6.28
C THR A 187 -11.55 -15.63 -4.94
N THR A 188 -10.57 -16.54 -4.85
CA THR A 188 -9.89 -16.84 -3.60
C THR A 188 -8.38 -16.94 -3.77
N ILE A 189 -7.67 -15.89 -3.34
CA ILE A 189 -6.21 -15.86 -3.25
C ILE A 189 -5.84 -15.59 -1.79
N TYR A 190 -5.00 -16.43 -1.21
CA TYR A 190 -4.43 -16.22 0.10
C TYR A 190 -3.32 -15.16 0.03
N GLY A 191 -3.24 -14.27 1.02
CA GLY A 191 -2.30 -13.15 1.01
C GLY A 191 -2.83 -11.89 0.33
N THR A 192 -4.05 -11.90 -0.23
CA THR A 192 -4.64 -10.74 -0.92
C THR A 192 -5.74 -10.04 -0.12
N GLY A 193 -6.11 -10.60 1.04
CA GLY A 193 -7.11 -10.04 1.94
C GLY A 193 -6.59 -8.91 2.83
N GLY A 194 -5.31 -8.58 2.74
CA GLY A 194 -4.60 -7.55 3.49
C GLY A 194 -3.26 -7.28 2.86
N ALA A 195 -2.65 -6.19 3.29
CA ALA A 195 -1.38 -5.73 2.77
C ALA A 195 -0.22 -6.67 3.12
N GLU A 196 0.51 -7.19 2.14
CA GLU A 196 1.76 -7.89 2.44
C GLU A 196 2.91 -6.88 2.54
N LEU A 197 3.61 -6.87 3.68
CA LEU A 197 4.76 -6.00 3.93
C LEU A 197 6.03 -6.66 3.41
N ILE A 198 6.58 -6.12 2.33
CA ILE A 198 7.96 -6.38 1.94
C ILE A 198 8.83 -5.36 2.68
N ARG A 199 9.48 -5.81 3.76
CA ARG A 199 10.16 -4.93 4.73
C ARG A 199 11.62 -4.76 4.37
N SER A 200 12.08 -3.52 4.31
CA SER A 200 13.51 -3.24 4.37
C SER A 200 13.91 -2.83 5.79
N ASP A 201 14.91 -3.51 6.34
CA ASP A 201 15.56 -3.12 7.61
C ASP A 201 16.56 -1.96 7.41
N GLU A 202 16.70 -1.48 6.18
CA GLU A 202 17.62 -0.42 5.82
C GLU A 202 16.92 0.93 5.69
N ARG A 203 17.72 1.99 5.83
CA ARG A 203 17.25 3.34 5.54
C ARG A 203 16.83 3.41 4.06
N PRO A 204 15.76 4.14 3.71
CA PRO A 204 15.34 4.25 2.32
C PRO A 204 16.49 4.78 1.46
N SER A 205 17.02 3.96 0.55
CA SER A 205 18.07 4.37 -0.38
C SER A 205 18.21 3.40 -1.54
N GLY A 206 18.26 3.92 -2.76
CA GLY A 206 18.51 3.11 -3.95
C GLY A 206 17.34 2.23 -4.37
N PRO A 207 17.57 1.32 -5.32
CA PRO A 207 16.54 0.47 -5.86
C PRO A 207 16.41 -0.85 -5.06
N TYR A 208 15.18 -1.31 -4.86
CA TYR A 208 14.82 -2.54 -4.15
C TYR A 208 14.07 -3.49 -5.07
N GLY A 209 14.60 -4.70 -5.24
CA GLY A 209 14.03 -5.72 -6.11
C GLY A 209 12.99 -6.56 -5.39
N VAL A 210 11.79 -6.69 -5.98
CA VAL A 210 10.73 -7.57 -5.50
C VAL A 210 10.23 -8.46 -6.62
N GLU A 211 10.34 -9.76 -6.45
CA GLU A 211 9.72 -10.76 -7.31
C GLU A 211 8.31 -11.06 -6.79
N ILE A 212 7.34 -11.15 -7.70
CA ILE A 212 5.92 -11.37 -7.38
C ILE A 212 5.44 -12.64 -8.08
N GLY A 213 4.90 -13.60 -7.32
CA GLY A 213 4.48 -14.89 -7.84
C GLY A 213 3.20 -15.43 -7.19
N PHE A 214 2.72 -16.54 -7.74
CA PHE A 214 1.53 -17.25 -7.29
C PHE A 214 1.73 -18.75 -7.51
N ASP A 215 1.44 -19.59 -6.52
CA ASP A 215 1.20 -21.02 -6.78
C ASP A 215 -0.22 -21.45 -6.43
N PRO A 216 -0.65 -22.62 -6.93
CA PRO A 216 -1.86 -23.27 -6.48
C PRO A 216 -1.79 -23.62 -4.98
N ALA A 217 -2.91 -23.46 -4.30
CA ALA A 217 -3.03 -23.87 -2.91
C ALA A 217 -2.90 -25.41 -2.78
N PRO A 218 -2.30 -25.91 -1.69
CA PRO A 218 -2.32 -27.34 -1.38
C PRO A 218 -3.75 -27.87 -1.23
N ASP A 219 -3.94 -29.17 -1.48
CA ASP A 219 -5.24 -29.82 -1.33
C ASP A 219 -5.88 -29.58 0.05
N GLY A 220 -7.18 -29.29 0.06
CA GLY A 220 -7.98 -29.12 1.29
C GLY A 220 -7.96 -27.72 1.90
N ARG A 221 -7.44 -26.72 1.19
CA ARG A 221 -7.56 -25.30 1.54
C ARG A 221 -8.88 -24.71 1.03
N ASP A 222 -9.25 -23.58 1.64
CA ASP A 222 -10.42 -22.74 1.32
C ASP A 222 -10.05 -21.52 0.47
N TYR A 223 -8.88 -21.57 -0.17
CA TYR A 223 -8.39 -20.64 -1.16
C TYR A 223 -7.75 -21.42 -2.32
N ASP A 224 -7.77 -20.87 -3.53
CA ASP A 224 -7.32 -21.53 -4.75
C ASP A 224 -5.83 -21.29 -5.02
N TYR A 225 -5.32 -20.10 -4.67
CA TYR A 225 -3.93 -19.69 -4.88
C TYR A 225 -3.36 -19.01 -3.64
N TRP A 226 -2.04 -18.97 -3.52
CA TRP A 226 -1.33 -18.09 -2.58
C TRP A 226 -0.54 -17.03 -3.35
N PHE A 227 -0.59 -15.78 -2.88
CA PHE A 227 0.29 -14.72 -3.33
C PHE A 227 1.65 -14.88 -2.65
N LEU A 228 2.72 -14.72 -3.42
CA LEU A 228 4.10 -14.87 -2.98
C LEU A 228 4.91 -13.64 -3.38
N HIS A 229 5.88 -13.29 -2.54
CA HIS A 229 6.91 -12.34 -2.92
C HIS A 229 8.28 -12.75 -2.39
N GLU A 230 9.33 -12.40 -3.14
CA GLU A 230 10.72 -12.59 -2.72
C GLU A 230 11.53 -11.34 -3.02
N GLU A 231 12.41 -10.96 -2.10
CA GLU A 231 13.39 -9.90 -2.35
C GLU A 231 14.50 -10.44 -3.25
N TYR A 232 14.98 -9.63 -4.19
CA TYR A 232 16.13 -9.99 -5.02
C TYR A 232 17.09 -8.81 -5.21
N ASP A 233 18.36 -9.14 -5.40
CA ASP A 233 19.38 -8.17 -5.76
C ASP A 233 19.20 -7.73 -7.22
N ILE A 234 18.93 -6.45 -7.44
CA ILE A 234 18.80 -5.89 -8.79
C ILE A 234 20.16 -5.96 -9.49
N SER A 235 20.18 -6.63 -10.64
CA SER A 235 21.36 -6.70 -11.50
C SER A 235 21.60 -5.35 -12.19
N GLY A 236 22.59 -4.60 -11.71
CA GLY A 236 23.05 -3.33 -12.33
C GLY A 236 23.90 -3.50 -13.59
#